data_AF-A0A922WRC7-F1
#
_entry.id   AF-A0A922WRC7-F1
#
_cell.length_a   1.000
_cell.length_b   1.000
_cell.length_c   1.000
_cell.angle_alpha   90.00
_cell.angle_beta   90.00
_cell.angle_gamma   90.00
#
_symmetry.space_group_name_H-M   'P 1'
#
loop_
_entity.id
_entity.type
_entity.pdbx_description
1 polymer ?
#
loop_
_entity_poly.entity_id
_entity_poly.type
_entity_poly.pdbx_seq_one_letter_code
_entity_poly.pdbx_strand_id
1 'polypeptide(L)'
;LVPLEAIDGLPDGVTRYGASAYAIRRFDRTDAGPAHIEDFAQVFGVYADDKYENASYRQILSVLAIEADEASAVEFVRRLTYSVLIGNGDMHLKNWSLIYPDQRRPILAPAYDLLSTIAYIPEEDSALKFHRSREWESFTYRELETIADKARLPSHLVIATAKETVERFDALWDQEKTHLPFSGEVIAAIDTHRKRLAV
;
A
#
# COMPACT_ATOMS: atom_id res chain seq x y z
N LEU A 1 -1.17 9.80 19.22
CA LEU A 1 -0.50 8.68 19.91
C LEU A 1 -1.20 8.44 21.24
N VAL A 2 -1.20 7.21 21.74
CA VAL A 2 -1.79 6.81 23.03
C VAL A 2 -0.66 6.57 24.03
N PRO A 3 -0.69 7.14 25.25
CA PRO A 3 0.30 6.83 26.28
C PRO A 3 0.34 5.33 26.59
N LEU A 4 1.53 4.75 26.77
CA LEU A 4 1.64 3.30 27.04
C LEU A 4 0.97 2.91 28.38
N GLU A 5 0.98 3.81 29.36
CA GLU A 5 0.29 3.63 30.65
C GLU A 5 -1.23 3.51 30.53
N ALA A 6 -1.82 3.94 29.41
CA ALA A 6 -3.25 3.84 29.14
C ALA A 6 -3.63 2.55 28.39
N ILE A 7 -2.67 1.65 28.15
CA ILE A 7 -2.87 0.40 27.39
C ILE A 7 -2.58 -0.79 28.29
N ASP A 8 -3.62 -1.57 28.57
CA ASP A 8 -3.51 -2.79 29.36
C ASP A 8 -2.87 -3.94 28.54
N GLY A 9 -2.19 -4.87 29.24
CA GLY A 9 -1.68 -6.11 28.65
C GLY A 9 -0.44 -5.96 27.78
N LEU A 10 0.28 -4.84 27.87
CA LEU A 10 1.56 -4.65 27.18
C LEU A 10 2.68 -5.53 27.78
N PRO A 11 3.57 -6.10 26.95
CA PRO A 11 4.73 -6.84 27.44
C PRO A 11 5.68 -5.97 28.28
N ASP A 12 6.32 -6.58 29.27
CA ASP A 12 7.35 -5.92 30.09
C ASP A 12 8.48 -5.35 29.21
N GLY A 13 8.91 -4.12 29.54
CA GLY A 13 10.03 -3.45 28.87
C GLY A 13 9.68 -2.73 27.57
N VAL A 14 8.42 -2.71 27.12
CA VAL A 14 8.01 -1.96 25.92
C VAL A 14 8.30 -0.45 26.02
N THR A 15 8.33 0.10 27.24
CA THR A 15 8.66 1.50 27.52
C THR A 15 10.06 1.91 27.06
N ARG A 16 10.97 0.95 26.82
CA ARG A 16 12.30 1.23 26.24
C ARG A 16 12.23 1.77 24.81
N TYR A 17 11.11 1.58 24.12
CA TYR A 17 10.89 2.04 22.74
C TYR A 17 10.15 3.37 22.64
N GLY A 18 9.73 3.94 23.78
CA GLY A 18 9.01 5.22 23.84
C GLY A 18 7.96 5.24 24.95
N ALA A 19 7.34 6.40 25.15
CA ALA A 19 6.29 6.59 26.15
C ALA A 19 4.87 6.49 25.56
N SER A 20 4.74 6.31 24.25
CA SER A 20 3.44 6.27 23.56
C SER A 20 3.46 5.30 22.38
N ALA A 21 2.27 4.82 22.01
CA ALA A 21 2.04 3.95 20.86
C ALA A 21 1.14 4.62 19.81
N TYR A 22 1.27 4.15 18.57
CA TYR A 22 0.28 4.40 17.53
C TYR A 22 -0.74 3.26 17.55
N ALA A 23 -1.96 3.56 18.01
CA ALA A 23 -3.04 2.59 18.13
C ALA A 23 -3.95 2.66 16.91
N ILE A 24 -4.09 1.54 16.21
CA ILE A 24 -4.93 1.42 15.01
C ILE A 24 -6.14 0.55 15.36
N ARG A 25 -7.34 1.04 15.04
CA ARG A 25 -8.57 0.25 15.18
C ARG A 25 -8.57 -0.86 14.13
N ARG A 26 -8.73 -2.11 14.56
CA ARG A 26 -8.89 -3.25 13.66
C ARG A 26 -10.17 -3.14 12.83
N PHE A 27 -10.06 -3.26 11.52
CA PHE A 27 -11.19 -3.23 10.60
C PHE A 27 -11.87 -4.60 10.41
N ASP A 28 -11.21 -5.69 10.81
CA ASP A 28 -11.74 -7.06 10.76
C ASP A 28 -12.51 -7.44 12.05
N ARG A 29 -12.87 -6.44 12.86
CA ARG A 29 -13.71 -6.57 14.05
C ARG A 29 -14.96 -5.70 13.85
N THR A 30 -16.08 -6.35 13.60
CA THR A 30 -17.37 -5.69 13.31
C THR A 30 -18.37 -5.94 14.44
N ASP A 31 -19.49 -5.23 14.44
CA ASP A 31 -20.58 -5.44 15.41
C ASP A 31 -21.19 -6.85 15.28
N ALA A 32 -21.09 -7.47 14.10
CA ALA A 32 -21.55 -8.85 13.85
C ALA A 32 -20.50 -9.91 14.25
N GLY A 33 -19.32 -9.50 14.74
CA GLY A 33 -18.21 -10.37 15.08
C GLY A 33 -16.99 -10.21 14.17
N PRO A 34 -16.02 -11.14 14.24
CA PRO A 34 -14.82 -11.09 13.41
C PRO A 34 -15.17 -11.35 11.93
N ALA A 35 -14.63 -10.51 11.04
CA ALA A 35 -14.69 -10.74 9.59
C ALA A 35 -13.44 -11.52 9.15
N HIS A 36 -13.62 -12.50 8.25
CA HIS A 36 -12.49 -13.24 7.69
C HIS A 36 -11.63 -12.33 6.81
N ILE A 37 -10.32 -12.48 6.93
CA ILE A 37 -9.31 -11.68 6.20
C ILE A 37 -8.14 -12.59 5.81
N GLU A 38 -7.61 -12.38 4.61
CA GLU A 38 -6.44 -13.08 4.09
C GLU A 38 -5.48 -12.08 3.48
N ASP A 39 -4.19 -12.14 3.83
CA ASP A 39 -3.16 -11.37 3.15
C ASP A 39 -2.75 -12.02 1.82
N PHE A 40 -2.15 -11.25 0.91
CA PHE A 40 -1.81 -11.78 -0.41
C PHE A 40 -0.66 -12.81 -0.40
N ALA A 41 0.07 -12.94 0.71
CA ALA A 41 1.01 -14.06 0.86
C ALA A 41 0.23 -15.37 1.06
N GLN A 42 -0.87 -15.35 1.83
CA GLN A 42 -1.79 -16.48 1.97
C GLN A 42 -2.51 -16.79 0.65
N VAL A 43 -3.04 -15.76 -0.03
CA VAL A 43 -3.75 -15.93 -1.32
C VAL A 43 -2.86 -16.60 -2.38
N PHE A 44 -1.57 -16.25 -2.43
CA PHE A 44 -0.62 -16.86 -3.36
C PHE A 44 0.05 -18.13 -2.84
N GLY A 45 -0.24 -18.56 -1.60
CA GLY A 45 0.39 -19.72 -0.98
C GLY A 45 1.91 -19.57 -0.79
N VAL A 46 2.40 -18.34 -0.63
CA VAL A 46 3.83 -18.06 -0.45
C VAL A 46 4.22 -18.31 1.01
N TYR A 47 4.93 -19.40 1.25
CA TYR A 47 5.57 -19.68 2.53
C TYR A 47 6.94 -19.00 2.63
N ALA A 48 7.44 -18.81 3.86
CA ALA A 48 8.66 -18.06 4.14
C ALA A 48 9.92 -18.59 3.40
N ASP A 49 9.89 -19.85 2.96
CA ASP A 49 11.02 -20.57 2.36
C ASP A 49 11.05 -20.50 0.82
N ASP A 50 9.94 -20.14 0.15
CA ASP A 50 9.82 -20.04 -1.32
C ASP A 50 9.92 -18.59 -1.81
N LYS A 51 10.93 -17.87 -1.30
CA LYS A 51 11.14 -16.47 -1.69
C LYS A 51 11.68 -16.39 -3.11
N TYR A 52 11.04 -15.51 -3.88
CA TYR A 52 11.40 -15.11 -5.25
C TYR A 52 11.02 -16.21 -6.26
N GLU A 53 9.85 -16.17 -6.89
CA GLU A 53 9.77 -15.59 -8.25
C GLU A 53 8.37 -15.14 -8.71
N ASN A 54 7.27 -15.37 -7.98
CA ASN A 54 5.92 -15.37 -8.59
C ASN A 54 4.89 -14.39 -8.03
N ALA A 55 5.28 -13.28 -7.38
CA ALA A 55 4.33 -12.28 -6.94
C ALA A 55 4.72 -10.85 -7.35
N SER A 56 3.76 -10.09 -7.87
CA SER A 56 3.93 -8.74 -8.39
C SER A 56 2.64 -7.96 -8.19
N TYR A 57 2.70 -6.62 -8.16
CA TYR A 57 1.50 -5.79 -8.02
C TYR A 57 0.47 -6.06 -9.13
N ARG A 58 0.93 -6.32 -10.35
CA ARG A 58 0.09 -6.80 -11.47
C ARG A 58 -0.64 -8.12 -11.19
N GLN A 59 -0.05 -9.04 -10.41
CA GLN A 59 -0.75 -10.28 -10.02
C GLN A 59 -1.81 -10.02 -8.96
N ILE A 60 -1.54 -9.14 -8.00
CA ILE A 60 -2.53 -8.69 -7.02
C ILE A 60 -3.73 -8.07 -7.76
N LEU A 61 -3.49 -7.16 -8.69
CA LEU A 61 -4.55 -6.55 -9.50
C LEU A 61 -5.34 -7.58 -10.31
N SER A 62 -4.66 -8.60 -10.85
CA SER A 62 -5.33 -9.67 -11.62
C SER A 62 -6.26 -10.50 -10.74
N VAL A 63 -5.87 -10.82 -9.50
CA VAL A 63 -6.76 -11.49 -8.54
C VAL A 63 -7.94 -10.60 -8.20
N LEU A 64 -7.71 -9.32 -7.90
CA LEU A 64 -8.80 -8.39 -7.58
C LEU A 64 -9.80 -8.25 -8.75
N ALA A 65 -9.30 -8.22 -9.98
CA ALA A 65 -10.14 -8.13 -11.17
C ALA A 65 -11.01 -9.39 -11.42
N ILE A 66 -10.56 -10.56 -10.97
CA ILE A 66 -11.24 -11.84 -11.21
C ILE A 66 -12.13 -12.24 -10.03
N GLU A 67 -11.61 -12.13 -8.81
CA GLU A 67 -12.22 -12.70 -7.60
C GLU A 67 -12.98 -11.66 -6.77
N ALA A 68 -12.61 -10.37 -6.87
CA ALA A 68 -13.24 -9.27 -6.13
C ALA A 68 -14.16 -8.43 -7.03
N ASP A 69 -14.22 -7.12 -6.81
CA ASP A 69 -15.02 -6.18 -7.59
C ASP A 69 -14.19 -5.07 -8.24
N GLU A 70 -14.79 -4.36 -9.21
CA GLU A 70 -14.15 -3.25 -9.91
C GLU A 70 -13.71 -2.15 -8.95
N ALA A 71 -14.49 -1.88 -7.90
CA ALA A 71 -14.15 -0.89 -6.87
C ALA A 71 -12.85 -1.26 -6.13
N SER A 72 -12.65 -2.53 -5.82
CA SER A 72 -11.44 -3.07 -5.19
C SER A 72 -10.22 -2.93 -6.12
N ALA A 73 -10.40 -3.21 -7.41
CA ALA A 73 -9.34 -3.02 -8.41
C ALA A 73 -8.94 -1.55 -8.57
N VAL A 74 -9.91 -0.64 -8.66
CA VAL A 74 -9.69 0.82 -8.72
C VAL A 74 -8.99 1.31 -7.45
N GLU A 75 -9.46 0.87 -6.29
CA GLU A 75 -8.87 1.27 -5.01
C GLU A 75 -7.45 0.72 -4.83
N PHE A 76 -7.16 -0.48 -5.32
CA PHE A 76 -5.79 -0.98 -5.38
C PHE A 76 -4.89 -0.10 -6.24
N VAL A 77 -5.32 0.28 -7.45
CA VAL A 77 -4.55 1.17 -8.33
C VAL A 77 -4.27 2.51 -7.63
N ARG A 78 -5.30 3.11 -7.01
CA ARG A 78 -5.17 4.36 -6.24
C ARG A 78 -4.14 4.22 -5.13
N ARG A 79 -4.23 3.17 -4.31
CA ARG A 79 -3.32 2.95 -3.17
C ARG A 79 -1.90 2.59 -3.61
N LEU A 80 -1.75 1.85 -4.70
CA LEU A 80 -0.44 1.54 -5.28
C LEU A 80 0.23 2.81 -5.79
N THR A 81 -0.50 3.62 -6.56
CA THR A 81 0.02 4.92 -7.03
C THR A 81 0.40 5.80 -5.84
N TYR A 82 -0.44 5.93 -4.82
CA TYR A 82 -0.10 6.66 -3.60
C TYR A 82 1.15 6.11 -2.90
N SER A 83 1.25 4.79 -2.75
CA SER A 83 2.40 4.13 -2.12
C SER A 83 3.71 4.38 -2.88
N VAL A 84 3.64 4.44 -4.22
CA VAL A 84 4.78 4.82 -5.06
C VAL A 84 5.14 6.29 -4.85
N LEU A 85 4.16 7.20 -4.82
CA LEU A 85 4.40 8.64 -4.66
C LEU A 85 5.07 8.98 -3.32
N ILE A 86 4.71 8.29 -2.23
CA ILE A 86 5.36 8.47 -0.92
C ILE A 86 6.65 7.65 -0.76
N GLY A 87 7.01 6.81 -1.74
CA GLY A 87 8.16 5.90 -1.66
C GLY A 87 8.03 4.89 -0.52
N ASN A 88 6.94 4.11 -0.50
CA ASN A 88 6.78 2.99 0.42
C ASN A 88 7.43 1.71 -0.11
N GLY A 89 8.72 1.55 0.18
CA GLY A 89 9.50 0.37 -0.20
C GLY A 89 9.15 -0.92 0.54
N ASP A 90 8.35 -0.84 1.60
CA ASP A 90 7.93 -1.99 2.43
C ASP A 90 6.50 -2.49 2.10
N MET A 91 5.89 -2.00 1.01
CA MET A 91 4.52 -2.36 0.58
C MET A 91 4.41 -3.79 -0.02
N HIS A 92 4.79 -4.81 0.75
CA HIS A 92 4.86 -6.21 0.32
C HIS A 92 3.51 -6.95 0.44
N LEU A 93 3.48 -8.24 0.08
CA LEU A 93 2.23 -9.04 0.01
C LEU A 93 1.42 -9.05 1.31
N LYS A 94 2.06 -8.90 2.46
CA LYS A 94 1.38 -8.91 3.76
C LYS A 94 0.70 -7.58 4.13
N ASN A 95 0.85 -6.53 3.31
CA ASN A 95 0.15 -5.25 3.47
C ASN A 95 -1.06 -5.12 2.54
N TRP A 96 -1.31 -6.13 1.72
CA TRP A 96 -2.49 -6.23 0.87
C TRP A 96 -3.33 -7.39 1.37
N SER A 97 -4.62 -7.15 1.61
CA SER A 97 -5.53 -8.20 2.07
C SER A 97 -6.87 -8.16 1.35
N LEU A 98 -7.47 -9.34 1.24
CA LEU A 98 -8.89 -9.50 0.98
C LEU A 98 -9.62 -9.59 2.32
N ILE A 99 -10.80 -8.98 2.41
CA ILE A 99 -11.74 -9.15 3.52
C ILE A 99 -13.06 -9.70 2.97
N TYR A 100 -13.78 -10.49 3.78
CA TYR A 100 -15.02 -11.15 3.41
C TYR A 100 -16.18 -10.67 4.30
N PRO A 101 -16.81 -9.51 4.01
CA PRO A 101 -17.88 -8.97 4.84
C PRO A 101 -19.11 -9.89 4.92
N ASP A 102 -19.40 -10.63 3.85
CA ASP A 102 -20.51 -11.58 3.74
C ASP A 102 -20.05 -13.06 3.84
N GLN A 103 -18.79 -13.28 4.23
CA GLN A 103 -18.13 -14.60 4.30
C GLN A 103 -18.00 -15.34 2.95
N ARG A 104 -18.26 -14.68 1.81
CA ARG A 104 -18.26 -15.32 0.49
C ARG A 104 -17.52 -14.52 -0.56
N ARG A 105 -17.86 -13.24 -0.73
CA ARG A 105 -17.31 -12.35 -1.75
C ARG A 105 -16.17 -11.54 -1.14
N PRO A 106 -14.93 -11.69 -1.64
CA PRO A 106 -13.84 -10.87 -1.18
C PRO A 106 -13.97 -9.45 -1.75
N ILE A 107 -13.55 -8.47 -0.95
CA ILE A 107 -13.23 -7.12 -1.41
C ILE A 107 -11.83 -6.76 -0.90
N LEU A 108 -11.21 -5.73 -1.50
CA LEU A 108 -9.96 -5.21 -0.96
C LEU A 108 -10.20 -4.67 0.46
N ALA A 109 -9.43 -5.16 1.43
CA ALA A 109 -9.50 -4.70 2.81
C ALA A 109 -9.14 -3.20 2.92
N PRO A 110 -9.58 -2.47 3.96
CA PRO A 110 -9.08 -1.13 4.25
C PRO A 110 -7.55 -1.08 4.29
N ALA A 111 -6.96 0.04 3.89
CA ALA A 111 -5.50 0.21 3.88
C ALA A 111 -4.91 0.21 5.29
N TYR A 112 -3.71 -0.33 5.44
CA TYR A 112 -2.89 -0.31 6.64
C TYR A 112 -1.40 -0.27 6.25
N ASP A 113 -0.52 0.07 7.19
CA ASP A 113 0.94 0.21 6.96
C ASP A 113 1.33 1.08 5.75
N LEU A 114 0.62 2.21 5.59
CA LEU A 114 1.03 3.27 4.66
C LEU A 114 2.07 4.16 5.34
N LEU A 115 3.32 4.06 4.88
CA LEU A 115 4.45 4.84 5.40
C LEU A 115 5.44 5.15 4.28
N SER A 116 6.32 6.13 4.50
CA SER A 116 7.42 6.44 3.59
C SER A 116 8.72 5.85 4.16
N THR A 117 9.36 4.96 3.42
CA THR A 117 10.62 4.33 3.84
C THR A 117 11.85 5.03 3.27
N ILE A 118 11.69 5.70 2.12
CA ILE A 118 12.77 6.36 1.37
C ILE A 118 13.55 7.42 2.17
N ALA A 119 12.94 8.00 3.22
CA ALA A 119 13.62 8.93 4.12
C ALA A 119 14.63 8.23 5.04
N TYR A 120 14.50 6.92 5.24
CA TYR A 120 15.29 6.14 6.19
C TYR A 120 16.15 5.08 5.51
N ILE A 121 15.78 4.66 4.29
CA ILE A 121 16.46 3.62 3.51
C ILE A 121 16.82 4.21 2.13
N PRO A 122 18.02 4.78 1.97
CA PRO A 122 18.46 5.31 0.69
C PRO A 122 18.54 4.23 -0.38
N GLU A 123 18.25 4.60 -1.63
CA GLU A 123 18.36 3.71 -2.81
C GLU A 123 17.48 2.45 -2.76
N GLU A 124 16.46 2.45 -1.90
CA GLU A 124 15.46 1.38 -1.86
C GLU A 124 14.60 1.37 -3.13
N ASP A 125 14.19 0.18 -3.57
CA ASP A 125 13.22 -0.07 -4.64
C ASP A 125 11.85 -0.46 -4.06
N SER A 126 10.82 -0.53 -4.90
CA SER A 126 9.52 -1.06 -4.45
C SER A 126 9.62 -2.50 -3.92
N ALA A 127 8.75 -2.85 -2.96
CA ALA A 127 8.75 -4.18 -2.33
C ALA A 127 8.55 -5.33 -3.33
N LEU A 128 7.68 -5.13 -4.32
CA LEU A 128 7.31 -6.11 -5.33
C LEU A 128 7.52 -5.53 -6.73
N LYS A 129 7.74 -6.39 -7.72
CA LYS A 129 7.73 -5.93 -9.12
C LYS A 129 6.36 -5.31 -9.44
N PHE A 130 6.33 -4.18 -10.14
CA PHE A 130 5.08 -3.65 -10.72
C PHE A 130 4.52 -4.67 -11.70
N HIS A 131 5.28 -4.93 -12.76
CA HIS A 131 5.13 -6.12 -13.58
C HIS A 131 6.49 -6.75 -13.92
N ARG A 132 7.49 -5.98 -14.40
CA ARG A 132 8.84 -6.53 -14.68
C ARG A 132 9.95 -6.05 -13.75
N SER A 133 9.86 -4.79 -13.32
CA SER A 133 10.87 -4.13 -12.49
C SER A 133 10.30 -3.71 -11.13
N ARG A 134 11.20 -3.54 -10.17
CA ARG A 134 10.95 -2.95 -8.84
C ARG A 134 11.37 -1.48 -8.77
N GLU A 135 12.18 -1.02 -9.72
CA GLU A 135 12.68 0.35 -9.81
C GLU A 135 11.51 1.33 -9.89
N TRP A 136 11.53 2.36 -9.06
CA TRP A 136 10.45 3.34 -8.98
C TRP A 136 10.14 4.01 -10.32
N GLU A 137 11.17 4.36 -11.09
CA GLU A 137 11.06 5.00 -12.40
C GLU A 137 10.39 4.12 -13.46
N SER A 138 10.31 2.81 -13.23
CA SER A 138 9.57 1.90 -14.10
C SER A 138 8.05 2.01 -13.91
N PHE A 139 7.58 2.63 -12.81
CA PHE A 139 6.18 2.95 -12.60
C PHE A 139 5.79 4.14 -13.48
N THR A 140 5.33 3.83 -14.69
CA THR A 140 4.92 4.81 -15.70
C THR A 140 3.47 4.55 -16.13
N TYR A 141 2.81 5.52 -16.75
CA TYR A 141 1.49 5.29 -17.35
C TYR A 141 1.50 4.17 -18.39
N ARG A 142 2.59 4.01 -19.14
CA ARG A 142 2.73 2.91 -20.12
C ARG A 142 2.84 1.54 -19.44
N GLU A 143 3.57 1.45 -18.33
CA GLU A 143 3.62 0.21 -17.54
C GLU A 143 2.24 -0.09 -16.94
N LEU A 144 1.53 0.92 -16.44
CA LEU A 144 0.15 0.78 -15.94
C LEU A 144 -0.83 0.31 -17.02
N GLU A 145 -0.70 0.78 -18.27
CA GLU A 145 -1.49 0.26 -19.41
C GLU A 145 -1.22 -1.23 -19.62
N THR A 146 0.06 -1.63 -19.62
CA THR A 146 0.46 -3.04 -19.75
C THR A 146 -0.10 -3.89 -18.60
N ILE A 147 -0.06 -3.37 -17.37
CA ILE A 147 -0.60 -4.02 -16.18
C ILE A 147 -2.12 -4.20 -16.30
N ALA A 148 -2.83 -3.16 -16.76
CA ALA A 148 -4.28 -3.22 -16.97
C ALA A 148 -4.66 -4.28 -18.00
N ASP A 149 -3.97 -4.31 -19.15
CA ASP A 149 -4.20 -5.29 -20.21
C ASP A 149 -3.97 -6.72 -19.70
N LYS A 150 -2.91 -6.95 -18.92
CA LYS A 150 -2.62 -8.27 -18.32
C LYS A 150 -3.65 -8.67 -17.27
N ALA A 151 -4.21 -7.71 -16.53
CA ALA A 151 -5.28 -7.92 -15.57
C ALA A 151 -6.68 -7.99 -16.23
N ARG A 152 -6.76 -7.84 -17.56
CA ARG A 152 -8.02 -7.78 -18.34
C ARG A 152 -8.98 -6.67 -17.86
N LEU A 153 -8.42 -5.57 -17.36
CA LEU A 153 -9.18 -4.38 -16.98
C LEU A 153 -9.15 -3.35 -18.11
N PRO A 154 -10.18 -2.50 -18.26
CA PRO A 154 -10.13 -1.38 -19.19
C PRO A 154 -8.98 -0.43 -18.83
N SER A 155 -8.01 -0.26 -19.73
CA SER A 155 -6.79 0.53 -19.45
C SER A 155 -7.12 1.97 -19.07
N HIS A 156 -8.17 2.56 -19.66
CA HIS A 156 -8.63 3.91 -19.30
C HIS A 156 -9.01 4.05 -17.81
N LEU A 157 -9.57 3.02 -17.19
CA LEU A 157 -9.97 3.03 -15.78
C LEU A 157 -8.74 3.09 -14.87
N VAL A 158 -7.75 2.25 -15.16
CA VAL A 158 -6.47 2.19 -14.41
C VAL A 158 -5.70 3.51 -14.57
N ILE A 159 -5.58 4.01 -15.79
CA ILE A 159 -4.82 5.24 -16.08
C ILE A 159 -5.51 6.48 -15.53
N ALA A 160 -6.84 6.60 -15.66
CA ALA A 160 -7.58 7.72 -15.09
C ALA A 160 -7.44 7.74 -13.56
N THR A 161 -7.55 6.57 -12.91
CA THR A 161 -7.38 6.46 -11.45
C THR A 161 -5.98 6.87 -11.01
N ALA A 162 -4.94 6.42 -11.71
CA ALA A 162 -3.57 6.80 -11.40
C ALA A 162 -3.35 8.31 -11.57
N LYS A 163 -3.80 8.90 -12.69
CA LYS A 163 -3.71 10.35 -12.95
C LYS A 163 -4.43 11.17 -11.88
N GLU A 164 -5.68 10.81 -11.56
CA GLU A 164 -6.44 11.48 -10.50
C GLU A 164 -5.68 11.42 -9.16
N THR A 165 -5.06 10.27 -8.86
CA THR A 165 -4.28 10.09 -7.63
C THR A 165 -3.04 10.98 -7.61
N VAL A 166 -2.29 11.06 -8.72
CA VAL A 166 -1.12 11.94 -8.85
C VAL A 166 -1.53 13.40 -8.71
N GLU A 167 -2.54 13.85 -9.46
CA GLU A 167 -3.01 15.24 -9.42
C GLU A 167 -3.46 15.65 -8.02
N ARG A 168 -4.20 14.78 -7.32
CA ARG A 168 -4.64 15.03 -5.95
C ARG A 168 -3.49 14.99 -4.96
N PHE A 169 -2.54 14.07 -5.11
CA PHE A 169 -1.37 14.00 -4.27
C PHE A 169 -0.54 15.28 -4.41
N ASP A 170 -0.19 15.70 -5.62
CA ASP A 170 0.64 16.88 -5.85
C ASP A 170 -0.05 18.13 -5.27
N ALA A 171 -1.35 18.30 -5.52
CA ALA A 171 -2.12 19.43 -4.99
C ALA A 171 -2.18 19.46 -3.46
N LEU A 172 -2.45 18.32 -2.81
CA LEU A 172 -2.57 18.25 -1.35
C LEU A 172 -1.21 18.27 -0.65
N TRP A 173 -0.21 17.60 -1.22
CA TRP A 173 1.13 17.56 -0.66
C TRP A 173 1.76 18.95 -0.63
N ASP A 174 1.65 19.72 -1.71
CA ASP A 174 2.18 21.09 -1.73
C ASP A 174 1.49 22.03 -0.74
N GLN A 175 0.21 21.79 -0.44
CA GLN A 175 -0.55 22.57 0.55
C GLN A 175 -0.24 22.16 1.99
N GLU A 176 -0.09 20.86 2.25
CA GLU A 176 -0.12 20.32 3.61
C GLU A 176 1.23 19.85 4.14
N LYS A 177 2.25 19.62 3.29
CA LYS A 177 3.52 19.00 3.74
C LYS A 177 4.21 19.74 4.89
N THR A 178 4.05 21.05 4.98
CA THR A 178 4.60 21.89 6.07
C THR A 178 3.74 21.90 7.34
N HIS A 179 2.48 21.45 7.27
CA HIS A 179 1.59 21.29 8.43
C HIS A 179 1.68 19.89 9.05
N LEU A 180 2.23 18.92 8.32
CA LEU A 180 2.40 17.57 8.80
C LEU A 180 3.51 17.50 9.87
N PRO A 181 3.40 16.59 10.85
CA PRO A 181 4.40 16.41 11.91
C PRO A 181 5.64 15.63 11.40
N PHE A 182 6.08 15.88 10.17
CA PHE A 182 7.24 15.26 9.55
C PHE A 182 8.48 16.15 9.70
N SER A 183 9.66 15.54 9.78
CA SER A 183 10.90 16.30 9.71
C SER A 183 11.08 16.87 8.31
N GLY A 184 11.84 17.97 8.19
CA GLY A 184 12.20 18.54 6.89
C GLY A 184 12.95 17.55 5.99
N GLU A 185 13.68 16.60 6.57
CA GLU A 185 14.37 15.52 5.86
C GLU A 185 13.39 14.55 5.19
N VAL A 186 12.34 14.11 5.90
CA VAL A 186 11.29 13.24 5.33
C VAL A 186 10.57 13.95 4.18
N ILE A 187 10.23 15.23 4.37
CA ILE A 187 9.57 16.03 3.33
C ILE A 187 10.48 16.16 2.09
N ALA A 188 11.76 16.48 2.30
CA ALA A 188 12.74 16.62 1.21
C ALA A 188 12.99 15.30 0.48
N ALA A 189 12.99 14.17 1.18
CA ALA A 189 13.13 12.84 0.58
C ALA A 189 11.95 12.54 -0.35
N ILE A 190 10.72 12.76 0.11
CA ILE A 190 9.51 12.57 -0.72
C ILE A 190 9.51 13.54 -1.92
N ASP A 191 9.82 14.82 -1.72
CA ASP A 191 9.90 15.81 -2.82
C ASP A 191 10.97 15.43 -3.87
N THR A 192 12.10 14.88 -3.43
CA THR A 192 13.19 14.44 -4.32
C THR A 192 12.79 13.18 -5.08
N HIS A 193 12.18 12.22 -4.39
CA HIS A 193 11.63 11.01 -4.98
C HIS A 193 10.56 11.31 -6.03
N ARG A 194 9.59 12.16 -5.69
CA ARG A 194 8.50 12.56 -6.59
C ARG A 194 8.98 13.08 -7.94
N LYS A 195 10.10 13.81 -7.98
CA LYS A 195 10.72 14.36 -9.21
C LYS A 195 11.34 13.31 -10.13
N ARG A 196 11.62 12.11 -9.63
CA ARG A 196 12.18 10.99 -10.41
C ARG A 196 11.09 10.18 -11.12
N LEU A 197 9.87 10.20 -10.59
CA LEU A 197 8.75 9.42 -11.11
C LEU A 197 8.22 10.03 -12.42
N ALA A 198 7.89 9.16 -13.37
CA ALA A 198 7.34 9.56 -14.68
C ALA A 198 5.80 9.59 -14.74
N VAL A 199 5.14 9.40 -13.59
CA VAL A 199 3.68 9.57 -13.42
C VAL A 199 3.33 10.96 -12.92
#